data_AF-A0AAD7JP09-F1
#
_entry.id   AF-A0AAD7JP09-F1
#
_cell.length_a   1.000
_cell.length_b   1.000
_cell.length_c   1.000
_cell.angle_alpha   90.00
_cell.angle_beta   90.00
_cell.angle_gamma   90.00
#
_symmetry.space_group_name_H-M   'P 1'
#
loop_
_entity.id
_entity.type
_entity.pdbx_description
1 polymer ?
#
loop_
_entity_poly.entity_id
_entity_poly.type
_entity_poly.pdbx_seq_one_letter_code
_entity_poly.pdbx_strand_id
1 'polypeptide(L)'
;MVYKVFRALIPYPGKAIFHRYFFQVILDGLPWVAKRYFNIGAGEGLVDIGENHDQVVKEVTRQSRTSYFLTRFIAGAQRQGVDIDQGIHVTDFKLAVEVVPGASGPSRASGFSIEQYNATRQAEDNANNAGSNTGIIVWLFEPRRSSKVQHWSGTNEYPPWHRNKLGSTLNAFAHYAYLLSLESTVFCDLQSKSNFVLLFKHFSQLHLSSRNGHQRERGWNSSLVRHHDSHT
;
A
#
# COMPACT_ATOMS: atom_id res chain seq x y z
N MET A 1 -8.81 -7.35 -15.59
CA MET A 1 -8.58 -6.48 -16.76
C MET A 1 -7.13 -6.66 -17.20
N VAL A 2 -6.90 -7.31 -18.33
CA VAL A 2 -5.55 -7.64 -18.85
C VAL A 2 -5.15 -6.52 -19.81
N TYR A 3 -4.12 -5.75 -19.47
CA TYR A 3 -3.61 -4.69 -20.34
C TYR A 3 -2.57 -5.28 -21.30
N LYS A 4 -2.83 -5.17 -22.61
CA LYS A 4 -1.93 -5.66 -23.66
C LYS A 4 -0.97 -4.56 -24.11
N VAL A 5 0.32 -4.91 -24.07
CA VAL A 5 1.47 -4.31 -24.79
C VAL A 5 1.96 -2.95 -24.29
N PHE A 6 3.18 -2.94 -23.73
CA PHE A 6 3.92 -1.73 -23.36
C PHE A 6 4.85 -1.32 -24.50
N ARG A 7 4.62 -0.15 -25.10
CA ARG A 7 5.60 0.51 -25.98
C ARG A 7 6.32 1.60 -25.17
N ALA A 8 7.64 1.44 -25.07
CA ALA A 8 8.61 2.35 -24.47
C ALA A 8 8.55 2.47 -22.93
N LEU A 9 9.53 1.84 -22.29
CA LEU A 9 9.80 1.98 -20.86
C LEU A 9 11.13 2.75 -20.76
N ILE A 10 11.04 4.07 -20.59
CA ILE A 10 12.22 4.93 -20.40
C ILE A 10 12.59 4.87 -18.90
N PRO A 11 13.83 4.48 -18.54
CA PRO A 11 14.29 4.51 -17.15
C PRO A 11 14.13 5.92 -16.58
N TYR A 12 13.43 6.06 -15.46
CA TYR A 12 13.34 7.35 -14.78
C TYR A 12 14.70 7.66 -14.12
N PRO A 13 15.36 8.80 -14.42
CA PRO A 13 16.61 9.18 -13.79
C PRO A 13 16.35 9.65 -12.36
N GLY A 14 16.26 8.70 -11.43
CA GLY A 14 16.29 8.93 -10.00
C GLY A 14 17.38 8.07 -9.39
N LYS A 15 18.09 8.57 -8.36
CA LYS A 15 18.98 7.73 -7.55
C LYS A 15 18.19 6.48 -7.11
N ALA A 16 18.83 5.32 -7.13
CA ALA A 16 18.36 4.03 -6.61
C ALA A 16 18.16 4.06 -5.07
N ILE A 17 17.41 5.05 -4.57
CA ILE A 17 17.01 5.22 -3.16
C ILE A 17 15.91 4.22 -2.82
N PHE A 18 15.27 3.67 -3.84
CA PHE A 18 14.27 2.64 -3.70
C PHE A 18 14.75 1.41 -4.46
N HIS A 19 14.65 0.28 -3.80
CA HIS A 19 14.74 -1.12 -4.23
C HIS A 19 13.93 -1.52 -5.50
N ARG A 20 13.58 -0.55 -6.37
CA ARG A 20 12.61 -0.62 -7.46
C ARG A 20 13.02 0.17 -8.69
N TYR A 21 12.72 -0.37 -9.86
CA TYR A 21 12.78 0.36 -11.12
C TYR A 21 11.45 1.06 -11.39
N PHE A 22 11.54 2.23 -12.00
CA PHE A 22 10.40 3.05 -12.40
C PHE A 22 10.46 3.32 -13.89
N PHE A 23 9.36 3.07 -14.57
CA PHE A 23 9.23 3.32 -15.99
C PHE A 23 7.99 4.16 -16.26
N GLN A 24 8.15 5.21 -17.03
CA GLN A 24 7.01 6.01 -17.47
C GLN A 24 6.23 5.25 -18.55
N VAL A 25 4.91 5.23 -18.43
CA VAL A 25 3.98 4.60 -19.37
C VAL A 25 2.79 5.52 -19.62
N ILE A 26 2.17 5.43 -20.80
CA ILE A 26 0.90 6.09 -21.10
C ILE A 26 -0.20 5.04 -21.05
N LEU A 27 -1.20 5.25 -20.21
CA LEU A 27 -2.34 4.35 -20.04
C LEU A 27 -3.61 5.18 -20.16
N ASP A 28 -4.46 4.84 -21.13
CA ASP A 28 -5.70 5.57 -21.44
C ASP A 28 -5.46 7.08 -21.70
N GLY A 29 -4.36 7.43 -22.38
CA GLY A 29 -3.98 8.81 -22.68
C GLY A 29 -3.36 9.59 -21.51
N LEU A 30 -3.25 8.98 -20.32
CA LEU A 30 -2.71 9.61 -19.12
C LEU A 30 -1.31 9.09 -18.77
N PRO A 31 -0.45 9.89 -18.11
CA PRO A 31 0.86 9.45 -17.67
C PRO A 31 0.80 8.64 -16.38
N TRP A 32 1.39 7.44 -16.42
CA TRP A 32 1.52 6.51 -15.31
C TRP A 32 3.00 6.14 -15.10
N VAL A 33 3.27 5.47 -13.98
CA VAL A 33 4.55 4.88 -13.66
C VAL A 33 4.34 3.40 -13.38
N ALA A 34 5.00 2.54 -14.14
CA ALA A 34 5.12 1.11 -13.88
C ALA A 34 6.32 0.86 -12.96
N LYS A 35 6.13 0.02 -11.94
CA LYS A 35 7.14 -0.30 -10.93
C LYS A 35 7.34 -1.80 -10.82
N ARG A 36 8.60 -2.19 -10.64
CA ARG A 36 9.02 -3.54 -10.24
C ARG A 36 10.18 -3.47 -9.25
N TYR A 37 10.42 -4.53 -8.52
CA TYR A 37 11.56 -4.64 -7.60
C TYR A 37 12.81 -5.14 -8.33
N PHE A 38 13.98 -4.68 -7.91
CA PHE A 38 15.27 -5.18 -8.42
C PHE A 38 16.26 -5.56 -7.33
N ASN A 39 15.98 -5.18 -6.08
CA ASN A 39 16.77 -5.57 -4.92
C ASN A 39 15.84 -5.65 -3.71
N ILE A 40 15.75 -6.77 -3.00
CA ILE A 40 14.93 -6.89 -1.78
C ILE A 40 15.77 -7.11 -0.51
N GLY A 41 17.07 -6.81 -0.58
CA GLY A 41 18.06 -7.09 0.46
C GLY A 41 19.09 -8.13 0.05
N ALA A 42 18.86 -8.86 -1.05
CA ALA A 42 19.79 -9.88 -1.57
C ALA A 42 20.91 -9.30 -2.45
N GLY A 43 20.78 -8.06 -2.93
CA GLY A 43 21.68 -7.42 -3.89
C GLY A 43 20.96 -6.97 -5.16
N GLU A 44 21.62 -6.16 -5.98
CA GLU A 44 21.03 -5.62 -7.21
C GLU A 44 20.92 -6.69 -8.30
N GLY A 45 19.74 -6.77 -8.94
CA GLY A 45 19.47 -7.71 -10.03
C GLY A 45 19.21 -9.15 -9.58
N LEU A 46 19.22 -9.40 -8.28
CA LEU A 46 19.03 -10.74 -7.70
C LEU A 46 17.57 -11.05 -7.33
N VAL A 47 16.64 -10.16 -7.67
CA VAL A 47 15.21 -10.39 -7.46
C VAL A 47 14.67 -11.27 -8.58
N ASP A 48 14.18 -12.47 -8.23
CA ASP A 48 13.53 -13.35 -9.21
C ASP A 48 12.08 -12.95 -9.51
N ILE A 49 11.42 -13.67 -10.44
CA ILE A 49 10.05 -13.37 -10.87
C ILE A 49 9.05 -13.52 -9.71
N GLY A 50 9.19 -14.57 -8.90
CA GLY A 50 8.32 -14.86 -7.76
C GLY A 50 8.51 -13.85 -6.62
N GLU A 51 9.74 -13.48 -6.32
CA GLU A 51 10.07 -12.45 -5.35
C GLU A 51 9.53 -11.08 -5.76
N ASN A 52 9.70 -10.69 -7.03
CA ASN A 52 9.08 -9.49 -7.55
C ASN A 52 7.55 -9.55 -7.41
N HIS A 53 6.94 -10.70 -7.74
CA HIS A 53 5.52 -10.91 -7.58
C HIS A 53 5.05 -10.66 -6.16
N ASP A 54 5.69 -11.31 -5.18
CA ASP A 54 5.33 -11.18 -3.78
C ASP A 54 5.46 -9.74 -3.27
N GLN A 55 6.51 -9.04 -3.66
CA GLN A 55 6.71 -7.65 -3.22
C GLN A 55 5.69 -6.69 -3.84
N VAL A 56 5.36 -6.86 -5.12
CA VAL A 56 4.32 -6.09 -5.80
C VAL A 56 2.94 -6.36 -5.18
N VAL A 57 2.59 -7.62 -4.93
CA VAL A 57 1.32 -7.99 -4.28
C VAL A 57 1.24 -7.47 -2.85
N LYS A 58 2.34 -7.52 -2.08
CA LYS A 58 2.41 -6.92 -0.75
C LYS A 58 2.16 -5.41 -0.81
N GLU A 59 2.71 -4.72 -1.80
CA GLU A 59 2.50 -3.29 -1.98
C GLU A 59 1.04 -2.95 -2.35
N VAL A 60 0.48 -3.66 -3.33
CA VAL A 60 -0.95 -3.54 -3.68
C VAL A 60 -1.84 -3.80 -2.47
N THR A 61 -1.53 -4.82 -1.67
CA THR A 61 -2.28 -5.16 -0.45
C THR A 61 -2.21 -4.02 0.58
N ARG A 62 -1.04 -3.39 0.77
CA ARG A 62 -0.90 -2.21 1.64
C ARG A 62 -1.77 -1.04 1.17
N GLN A 63 -1.77 -0.75 -0.12
CA GLN A 63 -2.57 0.35 -0.69
C GLN A 63 -4.08 0.06 -0.58
N SER A 64 -4.51 -1.16 -0.90
CA SER A 64 -5.90 -1.62 -0.71
C SER A 64 -6.37 -1.52 0.74
N ARG A 65 -5.56 -2.01 1.69
CA ARG A 65 -5.87 -1.92 3.13
C ARG A 65 -5.98 -0.46 3.58
N THR A 66 -5.03 0.38 3.17
CA THR A 66 -5.09 1.82 3.47
C THR A 66 -6.40 2.43 3.01
N SER A 67 -6.82 2.15 1.76
CA SER A 67 -8.07 2.66 1.19
C SER A 67 -9.29 2.21 2.00
N TYR A 68 -9.33 0.94 2.40
CA TYR A 68 -10.38 0.41 3.28
C TYR A 68 -10.46 1.16 4.61
N PHE A 69 -9.35 1.28 5.33
CA PHE A 69 -9.33 1.95 6.64
C PHE A 69 -9.67 3.44 6.52
N LEU A 70 -9.15 4.12 5.49
CA LEU A 70 -9.41 5.55 5.28
C LEU A 70 -10.90 5.80 4.99
N THR A 71 -11.52 4.98 4.15
CA THR A 71 -12.96 5.06 3.85
C THR A 71 -13.78 4.91 5.14
N ARG A 72 -13.42 3.96 6.00
CA ARG A 72 -14.07 3.73 7.29
C ARG A 72 -13.86 4.88 8.27
N PHE A 73 -12.67 5.46 8.30
CA PHE A 73 -12.33 6.62 9.11
C PHE A 73 -13.17 7.84 8.71
N ILE A 74 -13.20 8.18 7.42
CA ILE A 74 -13.97 9.32 6.89
C ILE A 74 -15.46 9.15 7.23
N ALA A 75 -16.03 7.96 6.96
CA ALA A 75 -17.43 7.68 7.29
C ALA A 75 -17.70 7.74 8.80
N GLY A 76 -16.73 7.31 9.63
CA GLY A 76 -16.81 7.41 11.08
C GLY A 76 -16.83 8.85 11.58
N ALA A 77 -15.91 9.69 11.07
CA ALA A 77 -15.82 11.10 11.41
C ALA A 77 -17.10 11.86 11.02
N GLN A 78 -17.63 11.61 9.82
CA GLN A 78 -18.89 12.20 9.35
C GLN A 78 -20.08 11.85 10.25
N ARG A 79 -20.24 10.57 10.63
CA ARG A 79 -21.31 10.15 11.55
C ARG A 79 -21.22 10.80 12.93
N GLN A 80 -20.02 11.13 13.38
CA GLN A 80 -19.78 11.74 14.69
C GLN A 80 -19.72 13.27 14.64
N GLY A 81 -19.88 13.88 13.46
CA GLY A 81 -19.74 15.33 13.30
C GLY A 81 -18.32 15.85 13.56
N VAL A 82 -17.30 14.99 13.44
CA VAL A 82 -15.90 15.37 13.63
C VAL A 82 -15.38 16.03 12.36
N ASP A 83 -14.91 17.26 12.48
CA ASP A 83 -14.34 18.01 11.36
C ASP A 83 -12.92 17.51 11.02
N ILE A 84 -12.80 16.82 9.88
CA ILE A 84 -11.53 16.32 9.33
C ILE A 84 -11.23 16.94 7.98
N ASP A 85 -9.98 16.86 7.52
CA ASP A 85 -9.66 17.20 6.14
C ASP A 85 -10.32 16.21 5.17
N GLN A 86 -11.19 16.71 4.30
CA GLN A 86 -11.97 15.89 3.34
C GLN A 86 -11.22 15.65 2.03
N GLY A 87 -10.08 16.30 1.80
CA GLY A 87 -9.30 16.14 0.57
C GLY A 87 -8.51 14.84 0.52
N ILE A 88 -8.53 14.05 1.61
CA ILE A 88 -7.67 12.90 1.81
C ILE A 88 -8.16 11.70 1.01
N HIS A 89 -7.28 11.15 0.17
CA HIS A 89 -7.54 9.92 -0.56
C HIS A 89 -6.23 9.15 -0.84
N VAL A 90 -6.35 7.84 -0.98
CA VAL A 90 -5.24 6.98 -1.40
C VAL A 90 -5.05 7.14 -2.90
N THR A 91 -3.80 7.16 -3.35
CA THR A 91 -3.50 7.14 -4.79
C THR A 91 -4.17 5.96 -5.49
N ASP A 92 -4.61 6.19 -6.72
CA ASP A 92 -4.98 5.09 -7.61
C ASP A 92 -3.77 4.20 -7.87
N PHE A 93 -4.06 2.91 -8.05
CA PHE A 93 -3.09 1.92 -8.48
C PHE A 93 -3.74 0.85 -9.35
N LYS A 94 -2.94 0.20 -10.20
CA LYS A 94 -3.35 -0.99 -10.96
C LYS A 94 -2.28 -2.07 -10.82
N LEU A 95 -2.71 -3.30 -10.58
CA LEU A 95 -1.86 -4.49 -10.72
C LEU A 95 -1.98 -4.97 -12.16
N ALA A 96 -0.85 -5.11 -12.85
CA ALA A 96 -0.80 -5.62 -14.22
C ALA A 96 0.11 -6.84 -14.32
N VAL A 97 -0.26 -7.74 -15.22
CA VAL A 97 0.54 -8.90 -15.62
C VAL A 97 1.12 -8.61 -16.99
N GLU A 98 2.41 -8.86 -17.16
CA GLU A 98 3.04 -8.81 -18.46
C GLU A 98 2.63 -10.00 -19.31
N VAL A 99 2.13 -9.72 -20.50
CA VAL A 99 1.84 -10.77 -21.49
C VAL A 99 3.14 -11.05 -22.24
N VAL A 100 3.72 -12.22 -21.99
CA VAL A 100 4.96 -12.69 -22.63
C VAL A 100 4.63 -13.50 -23.87
N PRO A 101 4.90 -13.01 -25.09
CA PRO A 101 4.73 -13.80 -26.31
C PRO A 101 5.79 -14.92 -26.33
N GLY A 102 5.37 -16.17 -26.50
CA GLY A 102 6.23 -17.34 -26.27
C GLY A 102 7.58 -17.34 -27.01
N ALA A 103 7.68 -16.72 -28.19
CA ALA A 103 8.92 -16.68 -28.97
C ALA A 103 9.86 -15.50 -28.62
N SER A 104 9.35 -14.41 -28.05
CA SER A 104 10.15 -13.18 -27.81
C SER A 104 10.66 -13.06 -26.39
N GLY A 105 10.15 -13.88 -25.46
CA GLY A 105 10.46 -13.78 -24.04
C GLY A 105 9.93 -12.48 -23.41
N PRO A 106 10.25 -12.26 -22.14
CA PRO A 106 9.88 -11.04 -21.41
C PRO A 106 10.41 -9.76 -22.07
N SER A 107 9.75 -8.64 -21.80
CA SER A 107 10.23 -7.33 -22.22
C SER A 107 11.57 -6.99 -21.56
N ARG A 108 12.41 -6.22 -22.26
CA ARG A 108 13.71 -5.75 -21.73
C ARG A 108 13.58 -5.02 -20.39
N ALA A 109 12.46 -4.35 -20.14
CA ALA A 109 12.25 -3.61 -18.91
C ALA A 109 11.97 -4.51 -17.71
N SER A 110 11.40 -5.70 -17.93
CA SER A 110 11.22 -6.71 -16.87
C SER A 110 12.57 -7.13 -16.27
N GLY A 111 13.65 -7.07 -17.07
CA GLY A 111 14.99 -7.47 -16.65
C GLY A 111 15.18 -8.97 -16.51
N PHE A 112 14.19 -9.78 -16.91
CA PHE A 112 14.27 -11.24 -16.90
C PHE A 112 14.63 -11.77 -18.29
N SER A 113 15.54 -12.74 -18.31
CA SER A 113 15.85 -13.52 -19.52
C SER A 113 14.73 -14.50 -19.86
N ILE A 114 14.72 -14.99 -21.11
CA ILE A 114 13.76 -16.01 -21.54
C ILE A 114 14.02 -17.34 -20.81
N GLU A 115 15.28 -17.63 -20.50
CA GLU A 115 15.70 -18.81 -19.73
C GLU A 115 15.14 -18.77 -18.31
N GLN A 116 15.28 -17.64 -17.61
CA GLN A 116 14.71 -17.44 -16.28
C GLN A 116 13.18 -17.60 -16.30
N TYR A 117 12.52 -16.96 -17.26
CA TYR A 117 11.07 -17.04 -17.40
C TYR A 117 10.58 -18.48 -17.64
N ASN A 118 11.22 -19.20 -18.57
CA ASN A 118 10.86 -20.58 -18.88
C ASN A 118 11.15 -21.52 -17.70
N ALA A 119 12.28 -21.34 -17.00
CA ALA A 119 12.61 -22.13 -15.82
C ALA A 119 11.58 -21.95 -14.71
N THR A 120 11.15 -20.71 -14.43
CA THR A 120 10.10 -20.45 -13.44
C THR A 120 8.77 -21.05 -13.87
N ARG A 121 8.35 -20.87 -15.14
CA ARG A 121 7.10 -21.45 -15.67
C ARG A 121 7.09 -22.98 -15.59
N GLN A 122 8.21 -23.63 -15.94
CA GLN A 122 8.34 -25.08 -15.84
C GLN A 122 8.29 -25.56 -14.38
N ALA A 123 8.92 -24.84 -13.46
CA ALA A 123 8.87 -25.16 -12.03
C ALA A 123 7.44 -25.08 -11.48
N GLU A 124 6.64 -24.11 -11.93
CA GLU A 124 5.22 -24.02 -11.56
C GLU A 124 4.39 -25.18 -12.08
N ASP A 125 4.54 -25.49 -13.38
CA ASP A 125 3.78 -26.55 -14.03
C ASP A 125 4.12 -27.92 -13.38
N ASN A 126 5.38 -28.13 -12.99
CA ASN A 126 5.85 -29.33 -12.29
C ASN A 126 5.38 -29.43 -10.83
N ALA A 127 5.14 -28.31 -10.16
CA ALA A 127 4.81 -28.29 -8.74
C ALA A 127 3.38 -28.82 -8.45
N ASN A 128 2.57 -29.12 -9.47
CA ASN A 128 1.12 -29.41 -9.37
C ASN A 128 0.34 -28.37 -8.54
N ASN A 129 0.95 -27.20 -8.30
CA ASN A 129 0.35 -26.09 -7.59
C ASN A 129 -0.48 -25.29 -8.59
N ALA A 130 -1.61 -25.86 -9.00
CA ALA A 130 -2.65 -25.18 -9.76
C ALA A 130 -3.17 -23.98 -8.93
N GLY A 131 -2.46 -22.84 -9.01
CA GLY A 131 -2.72 -21.66 -8.21
C GLY A 131 -1.47 -20.86 -7.78
N SER A 132 -0.26 -21.39 -7.96
CA SER A 132 0.95 -20.58 -7.80
C SER A 132 1.05 -19.58 -8.96
N ASN A 133 1.11 -18.28 -8.64
CA ASN A 133 1.28 -17.17 -9.59
C ASN A 133 2.73 -16.65 -9.58
N THR A 134 3.69 -17.53 -9.29
CA THR A 134 5.13 -17.24 -9.15
C THR A 134 5.88 -17.03 -10.48
N GLY A 135 5.33 -17.47 -11.61
CA GLY A 135 5.93 -17.41 -12.94
C GLY A 135 5.30 -16.36 -13.84
N ILE A 136 4.43 -15.51 -13.29
CA ILE A 136 3.92 -14.33 -13.97
C ILE A 136 4.72 -13.10 -13.58
N ILE A 137 5.13 -12.32 -14.58
CA ILE A 137 5.81 -11.05 -14.34
C ILE A 137 4.73 -9.99 -14.04
N VAL A 138 4.74 -9.46 -12.83
CA VAL A 138 3.77 -8.45 -12.39
C VAL A 138 4.39 -7.08 -12.19
N TRP A 139 3.54 -6.08 -12.35
CA TRP A 139 3.87 -4.67 -12.32
C TRP A 139 2.86 -3.90 -11.48
N LEU A 140 3.35 -2.96 -10.67
CA LEU A 140 2.51 -1.97 -9.99
C LEU A 140 2.47 -0.68 -10.81
N PHE A 141 1.27 -0.25 -11.18
CA PHE A 141 1.03 1.00 -11.89
C PHE A 141 0.46 2.03 -10.93
N GLU A 142 1.01 3.24 -10.95
CA GLU A 142 0.46 4.40 -10.24
C GLU A 142 0.47 5.63 -11.17
N PRO A 143 -0.48 6.58 -11.03
CA PRO A 143 -0.42 7.84 -11.77
C PRO A 143 0.92 8.54 -11.58
N ARG A 144 1.47 9.12 -12.65
CA ARG A 144 2.75 9.85 -12.57
C ARG A 144 2.59 11.08 -11.69
N ARG A 145 3.44 11.17 -10.66
CA ARG A 145 3.47 12.31 -9.73
C ARG A 145 4.64 13.25 -10.05
N SER A 146 4.56 14.49 -9.58
CA SER A 146 5.71 15.41 -9.59
C SER A 146 6.60 15.16 -8.36
N SER A 147 7.80 15.73 -8.35
CA SER A 147 8.88 15.36 -7.43
C SER A 147 8.75 15.85 -5.98
N LYS A 148 7.83 16.77 -5.66
CA LYS A 148 7.73 17.34 -4.30
C LYS A 148 6.79 16.50 -3.42
N VAL A 149 7.31 15.80 -2.43
CA VAL A 149 6.56 15.03 -1.44
C VAL A 149 6.76 15.64 -0.06
N GLN A 150 5.68 15.76 0.71
CA GLN A 150 5.64 16.13 2.11
C GLN A 150 5.45 14.87 2.95
N HIS A 151 6.32 14.65 3.92
CA HIS A 151 6.18 13.56 4.89
C HIS A 151 5.40 14.04 6.12
N TRP A 152 4.52 13.19 6.64
CA TRP A 152 3.62 13.44 7.77
C TRP A 152 3.91 12.53 8.97
N SER A 153 4.52 11.38 8.73
CA SER A 153 5.06 10.50 9.75
C SER A 153 6.27 9.76 9.17
N GLY A 154 7.16 9.28 10.03
CA GLY A 154 8.23 8.33 9.66
C GLY A 154 7.93 6.93 10.16
N THR A 155 8.76 5.94 9.81
CA THR A 155 8.60 4.56 10.32
C THR A 155 8.94 4.46 11.82
N ASN A 156 9.98 5.17 12.26
CA ASN A 156 10.46 5.17 13.66
C ASN A 156 10.49 6.58 14.26
N GLU A 157 9.89 7.56 13.57
CA GLU A 157 9.88 8.95 14.03
C GLU A 157 8.60 9.25 14.79
N TYR A 158 8.75 9.89 15.96
CA TYR A 158 7.65 10.56 16.62
C TYR A 158 7.06 11.60 15.65
N PRO A 159 5.73 11.71 15.50
CA PRO A 159 5.12 12.52 14.46
C PRO A 159 5.73 13.94 14.46
N PRO A 160 6.24 14.43 13.31
CA PRO A 160 6.62 15.81 13.21
C PRO A 160 5.38 16.63 13.60
N TRP A 161 5.57 17.68 14.40
CA TRP A 161 4.47 18.51 14.89
C TRP A 161 3.83 19.30 13.74
N HIS A 162 2.98 18.65 12.95
CA HIS A 162 2.20 19.28 11.89
C HIS A 162 0.97 19.93 12.51
N ARG A 163 1.10 21.23 12.85
CA ARG A 163 0.01 22.03 13.45
C ARG A 163 -1.03 22.50 12.43
N ASN A 164 -1.41 21.62 11.50
CA ASN A 164 -2.45 21.90 10.52
C ASN A 164 -3.49 20.76 10.48
N LYS A 165 -4.68 21.08 9.97
CA LYS A 165 -5.83 20.16 9.94
C LYS A 165 -5.51 18.83 9.26
N LEU A 166 -4.77 18.86 8.15
CA LEU A 166 -4.36 17.67 7.41
C LEU A 166 -3.46 16.77 8.28
N GLY A 167 -2.41 17.32 8.90
CA GLY A 167 -1.51 16.56 9.77
C GLY A 167 -2.22 15.94 10.97
N SER A 168 -3.09 16.71 11.64
CA SER A 168 -3.93 16.17 12.73
C SER A 168 -4.87 15.07 12.24
N THR A 169 -5.46 15.23 11.05
CA THR A 169 -6.33 14.21 10.44
C THR A 169 -5.56 12.93 10.13
N LEU A 170 -4.35 13.02 9.58
CA LEU A 170 -3.51 11.87 9.24
C LEU A 170 -3.03 11.11 10.47
N ASN A 171 -2.68 11.84 11.54
CA ASN A 171 -2.34 11.20 12.81
C ASN A 171 -3.56 10.50 13.43
N ALA A 172 -4.72 11.16 13.46
CA ALA A 172 -5.96 10.56 13.93
C ALA A 172 -6.36 9.31 13.11
N PHE A 173 -6.14 9.35 11.79
CA PHE A 173 -6.33 8.19 10.91
C PHE A 173 -5.42 7.01 11.29
N ALA A 174 -4.12 7.25 11.52
CA ALA A 174 -3.19 6.19 11.92
C ALA A 174 -3.62 5.52 13.23
N HIS A 175 -4.00 6.32 14.23
CA HIS A 175 -4.54 5.83 15.50
C HIS A 175 -5.89 5.09 15.33
N TYR A 176 -6.79 5.62 14.50
CA TYR A 176 -8.07 4.98 14.20
C TYR A 176 -7.88 3.60 13.56
N ALA A 177 -6.96 3.48 12.60
CA ALA A 177 -6.66 2.20 11.95
C ALA A 177 -6.10 1.18 12.94
N TYR A 178 -5.21 1.61 13.85
CA TYR A 178 -4.71 0.77 14.93
C TYR A 178 -5.84 0.20 15.78
N LEU A 179 -6.72 1.06 16.28
CA LEU A 179 -7.86 0.63 17.10
C LEU A 179 -8.86 -0.24 16.31
N LEU A 180 -9.22 0.16 15.08
CA LEU A 180 -10.17 -0.60 14.25
C LEU A 180 -9.63 -1.98 13.88
N SER A 181 -8.31 -2.11 13.72
CA SER A 181 -7.64 -3.37 13.42
C SER A 181 -7.40 -4.26 14.64
N LEU A 182 -7.96 -3.90 15.81
CA LEU A 182 -7.68 -4.57 17.09
C LEU A 182 -6.18 -4.63 17.37
N GLU A 183 -5.51 -3.49 17.21
CA GLU A 183 -4.08 -3.31 17.52
C GLU A 183 -3.14 -4.11 16.61
N SER A 184 -3.62 -4.65 15.49
CA SER A 184 -2.82 -5.47 14.58
C SER A 184 -2.13 -4.68 13.46
N THR A 185 -2.59 -3.47 13.16
CA THR A 185 -2.15 -2.67 12.01
C THR A 185 -1.88 -1.22 12.40
N VAL A 186 -0.65 -0.76 12.21
CA VAL A 186 -0.31 0.67 12.25
C VAL A 186 0.12 1.13 10.86
N PHE A 187 -0.37 2.30 10.46
CA PHE A 187 0.08 2.99 9.27
C PHE A 187 1.13 4.04 9.62
N CYS A 188 2.31 3.94 9.01
CA CYS A 188 3.44 4.86 9.18
C CYS A 188 3.97 5.35 7.82
N ASP A 189 4.98 6.23 7.80
CA ASP A 189 5.50 6.84 6.58
C ASP A 189 4.40 7.44 5.68
N LEU A 190 3.43 8.11 6.32
CA LEU A 190 2.37 8.85 5.65
C LEU A 190 3.02 10.01 4.91
N GLN A 191 2.84 10.09 3.61
CA GLN A 191 3.45 11.11 2.78
C GLN A 191 2.45 11.60 1.72
N SER A 192 2.54 12.85 1.30
CA SER A 192 1.62 13.41 0.31
C SER A 192 2.29 14.39 -0.64
N LYS A 193 1.71 14.56 -1.83
CA LYS A 193 2.10 15.64 -2.76
C LYS A 193 1.25 16.92 -2.57
N SER A 194 0.15 16.78 -1.83
CA SER A 194 -0.96 17.72 -1.55
C SER A 194 -1.95 16.98 -0.61
N ASN A 195 -3.25 16.90 -0.89
CA ASN A 195 -4.21 16.10 -0.10
C ASN A 195 -4.16 14.57 -0.39
N PHE A 196 -3.23 14.10 -1.22
CA PHE A 196 -3.09 12.69 -1.59
C PHE A 196 -2.24 11.92 -0.58
N VAL A 197 -2.78 10.93 0.13
CA VAL A 197 -1.98 10.11 1.04
C VAL A 197 -1.36 8.94 0.30
N LEU A 198 -0.05 8.89 0.39
CA LEU A 198 0.80 7.78 0.02
C LEU A 198 1.30 7.18 1.31
N LEU A 199 1.28 5.86 1.37
CA LEU A 199 1.58 5.13 2.58
C LEU A 199 2.62 4.08 2.27
N PHE A 200 3.68 4.03 3.07
CA PHE A 200 4.65 2.95 3.01
C PHE A 200 4.87 2.32 4.38
N LYS A 201 4.91 0.99 4.33
CA LYS A 201 5.09 0.03 5.44
C LYS A 201 3.87 -0.17 6.35
N HIS A 202 3.50 -1.44 6.39
CA HIS A 202 2.51 -2.03 7.26
C HIS A 202 3.29 -2.89 8.25
N PHE A 203 3.10 -2.65 9.55
CA PHE A 203 3.50 -3.61 10.58
C PHE A 203 2.26 -4.42 10.96
N SER A 204 2.29 -5.72 10.66
CA SER A 204 1.47 -6.71 11.37
C SER A 204 2.26 -7.13 12.60
N GLN A 205 1.76 -6.84 13.80
CA GLN A 205 2.27 -7.54 14.99
C GLN A 205 1.69 -8.96 14.96
N LEU A 206 2.56 -9.97 14.79
CA LEU A 206 2.18 -11.38 14.94
C LEU A 206 1.91 -11.67 16.42
N HIS A 207 0.67 -12.08 16.71
CA HIS A 207 0.20 -12.84 17.87
C HIS A 207 0.76 -12.47 19.25
N LEU A 208 -0.03 -11.72 20.02
CA LEU A 208 -0.12 -11.93 21.47
C LEU A 208 -0.90 -13.23 21.71
N SER A 209 -0.19 -14.36 21.69
CA SER A 209 -0.72 -15.61 22.19
C SER A 209 -1.04 -15.49 23.68
N SER A 210 -2.32 -15.67 24.02
CA SER A 210 -2.85 -16.01 25.35
C SER A 210 -2.50 -15.07 26.52
N ARG A 211 -3.39 -14.11 26.79
CA ARG A 211 -3.79 -13.83 28.18
C ARG A 211 -5.28 -14.11 28.32
N ASN A 212 -5.56 -15.32 28.79
CA ASN A 212 -6.87 -15.72 29.28
C ASN A 212 -7.41 -14.73 30.31
N GLY A 213 -8.70 -14.41 30.14
CA GLY A 213 -9.62 -14.15 31.24
C GLY A 213 -9.63 -12.73 31.76
N HIS A 214 -10.46 -11.87 31.17
CA HIS A 214 -11.60 -11.26 31.89
C HIS A 214 -12.53 -10.57 30.90
N GLN A 215 -13.80 -10.98 30.91
CA GLN A 215 -14.89 -10.27 30.27
C GLN A 215 -14.84 -8.79 30.63
N ARG A 216 -14.90 -7.93 29.60
CA ARG A 216 -15.51 -6.61 29.75
C ARG A 216 -16.41 -6.36 28.55
N GLU A 217 -17.68 -6.70 28.74
CA GLU A 217 -18.75 -5.98 28.10
C GLU A 217 -18.53 -4.48 28.37
N ARG A 218 -18.42 -3.68 27.31
CA ARG A 218 -18.76 -2.26 27.38
C ARG A 218 -19.78 -1.98 26.31
N GLY A 219 -21.04 -2.24 26.69
CA GLY A 219 -22.17 -1.57 26.10
C GLY A 219 -21.98 -0.06 26.24
N TRP A 220 -22.21 0.66 25.15
CA TRP A 220 -22.38 2.10 25.18
C TRP A 220 -23.68 2.39 25.91
N ASN A 221 -23.62 2.55 27.23
CA ASN A 221 -24.74 3.04 28.02
C ASN A 221 -24.62 4.55 28.18
N SER A 222 -25.53 5.26 27.52
CA SER A 222 -25.81 6.67 27.76
C SER A 222 -26.38 6.83 29.17
N SER A 223 -25.79 7.68 30.00
CA SER A 223 -26.53 8.44 31.02
C SER A 223 -25.66 9.44 31.78
N LEU A 224 -26.38 10.42 32.33
CA LEU A 224 -26.01 11.57 33.16
C LEU A 224 -25.73 12.85 32.36
N VAL A 225 -26.45 13.96 32.60
CA VAL A 225 -26.85 14.48 33.91
C VAL A 225 -28.28 15.07 33.90
N ARG A 226 -29.14 14.66 34.85
CA ARG A 226 -30.24 15.49 35.38
C ARG A 226 -29.78 16.03 36.73
N HIS A 227 -29.73 17.34 36.90
CA HIS A 227 -29.63 17.96 38.21
C HIS A 227 -31.04 18.05 38.81
N HIS A 228 -31.21 17.45 39.97
CA HIS A 228 -32.30 17.70 40.90
C HIS A 228 -31.68 18.50 42.04
N ASP A 229 -32.09 19.75 42.19
CA ASP A 229 -31.95 20.46 43.47
C ASP A 229 -33.37 20.75 43.96
N SER A 230 -33.62 20.39 45.21
CA SER A 230 -34.88 20.62 45.91
C SER A 230 -34.60 21.19 47.29
N HIS A 231 -35.44 22.16 47.65
CA HIS A 231 -35.77 22.69 48.98
C HIS A 231 -34.89 23.80 49.56
N THR A 232 -35.40 25.04 49.50
CA THR A 232 -36.24 25.59 50.58
C THR A 232 -37.37 26.43 50.00
#